data_AF-A0A257YQ62-F1
#
_entry.id   AF-A0A257YQ62-F1
#
_cell.length_a   1.000
_cell.length_b   1.000
_cell.length_c   1.000
_cell.angle_alpha   90.00
_cell.angle_beta   90.00
_cell.angle_gamma   90.00
#
_symmetry.space_group_name_H-M   'P 1'
#
loop_
_entity.id
_entity.type
_entity.pdbx_description
1 polymer ?
#
loop_
_entity_poly.entity_id
_entity_poly.type
_entity_poly.pdbx_seq_one_letter_code
_entity_poly.pdbx_strand_id
1 'polypeptide(L)'
;MLSEFKAFIARGNVLDLAVGVIIGAAFGKIVSSLTDDVIMPLISAVTGGVDFSQKFVVLGTIPADYKGEMTYAALKTAGVAMLGWGAFITAIINFLILAFVIFLIVRQANKVLAKPEEPAAPAGPTEVELLAEIRDALKK
;
A
#
# COMPACT_ATOMS: atom_id res chain seq x y z
N MET A 1 12.19 -7.48 33.10
CA MET A 1 12.02 -8.03 31.73
C MET A 1 10.56 -8.21 31.31
N LEU A 2 9.83 -9.27 31.73
CA LEU A 2 8.44 -9.50 31.25
C LEU A 2 7.45 -8.41 31.70
N SER A 3 7.59 -7.89 32.91
CA SER A 3 6.79 -6.77 33.45
C SER A 3 7.08 -5.46 32.71
N GLU A 4 8.36 -5.16 32.47
CA GLU A 4 8.82 -3.98 31.71
C GLU A 4 8.39 -4.04 30.24
N PHE A 5 8.42 -5.23 29.64
CA PHE A 5 7.92 -5.47 28.29
C PHE A 5 6.41 -5.25 28.20
N LYS A 6 5.64 -5.79 29.15
CA LYS A 6 4.19 -5.53 29.22
C LYS A 6 3.89 -4.03 29.38
N ALA A 7 4.64 -3.33 30.24
CA ALA A 7 4.50 -1.88 30.43
C ALA A 7 4.92 -1.07 29.18
N PHE A 8 5.87 -1.57 28.39
CA PHE A 8 6.29 -0.97 27.13
C PHE A 8 5.22 -1.07 26.05
N ILE A 9 4.63 -2.26 25.84
CA ILE A 9 3.57 -2.47 24.85
C ILE A 9 2.26 -1.79 25.26
N ALA A 10 2.00 -1.69 26.58
CA ALA A 10 0.84 -0.98 27.09
C ALA A 10 0.83 0.53 26.79
N ARG A 11 1.93 1.10 26.29
CA ARG A 11 1.90 2.45 25.70
C ARG A 11 1.11 2.35 24.39
N GLY A 12 -0.17 2.75 24.42
CA GLY A 12 -1.10 2.62 23.29
C GLY A 12 -0.54 3.02 21.92
N ASN A 13 0.27 4.09 21.87
CA ASN A 13 0.94 4.55 20.65
C ASN A 13 1.85 3.49 19.98
N VAL A 14 2.44 2.55 20.73
CA VAL A 14 3.30 1.48 20.21
C VAL A 14 2.45 0.34 19.62
N LEU A 15 1.36 -0.01 20.30
CA LEU A 15 0.46 -1.07 19.86
C LEU A 15 -0.27 -0.68 18.57
N ASP A 16 -0.80 0.55 18.50
CA ASP A 16 -1.51 1.05 17.33
C ASP A 16 -0.58 1.16 16.11
N LEU A 17 0.66 1.62 16.32
CA LEU A 17 1.68 1.66 15.28
C LEU A 17 2.06 0.25 14.81
N ALA A 18 2.23 -0.70 15.72
CA ALA A 18 2.55 -2.08 15.37
C ALA A 18 1.44 -2.73 14.54
N VAL A 19 0.18 -2.53 14.93
CA VAL A 19 -1.00 -3.01 14.19
C VAL A 19 -1.05 -2.36 12.80
N GLY A 20 -0.87 -1.04 12.72
CA GLY A 20 -0.86 -0.31 11.44
C GLY A 20 0.21 -0.81 10.47
N VAL A 21 1.43 -1.04 10.95
CA VAL A 21 2.54 -1.56 10.11
C VAL A 21 2.27 -2.99 9.64
N ILE A 22 1.80 -3.87 10.53
CA ILE A 22 1.51 -5.27 10.19
C ILE A 22 0.37 -5.35 9.17
N ILE A 23 -0.73 -4.61 9.40
CA ILE A 23 -1.86 -4.57 8.47
C ILE A 23 -1.43 -3.95 7.14
N GLY A 24 -0.67 -2.85 7.16
CA GLY A 24 -0.16 -2.22 5.94
C GLY A 24 0.71 -3.17 5.10
N ALA A 25 1.62 -3.91 5.73
CA ALA A 25 2.46 -4.90 5.06
C ALA A 25 1.65 -6.08 4.49
N ALA A 26 0.69 -6.61 5.24
CA ALA A 26 -0.18 -7.69 4.79
C ALA A 26 -1.09 -7.25 3.65
N PHE A 27 -1.68 -6.05 3.76
CA PHE A 27 -2.54 -5.47 2.74
C PHE A 27 -1.78 -5.22 1.44
N GLY A 28 -0.56 -4.70 1.51
CA GLY A 28 0.32 -4.54 0.35
C GLY A 28 0.49 -5.85 -0.44
N LYS A 29 0.72 -6.98 0.25
CA LYS A 29 0.82 -8.30 -0.39
C LYS A 29 -0.46 -8.74 -1.08
N ILE A 30 -1.63 -8.50 -0.48
CA ILE A 30 -2.92 -8.83 -1.09
C ILE A 30 -3.08 -8.07 -2.41
N VAL A 31 -2.76 -6.78 -2.43
CA VAL A 31 -2.91 -5.98 -3.66
C VAL A 31 -1.84 -6.32 -4.70
N SER A 32 -0.60 -6.62 -4.28
CA SER A 32 0.42 -7.15 -5.19
C SER A 32 -0.05 -8.43 -5.85
N SER A 33 -0.57 -9.41 -5.09
CA SER A 33 -1.09 -10.66 -5.65
C SER A 33 -2.27 -10.44 -6.61
N LEU A 34 -3.22 -9.55 -6.25
CA LEU A 34 -4.31 -9.21 -7.18
C LEU A 34 -3.78 -8.61 -8.50
N THR A 35 -2.71 -7.82 -8.43
CA THR A 35 -2.15 -7.17 -9.61
C THR A 35 -1.32 -8.15 -10.45
N ASP A 36 -0.39 -8.85 -9.81
CA ASP A 36 0.59 -9.72 -10.47
C ASP A 36 -0.03 -11.06 -10.91
N ASP A 37 -0.93 -11.63 -10.11
CA ASP A 37 -1.48 -12.97 -10.35
C ASP A 37 -2.84 -12.95 -11.07
N VAL A 38 -3.56 -11.82 -11.08
CA VAL A 38 -4.89 -11.71 -11.70
C VAL A 38 -4.91 -10.69 -12.83
N ILE A 39 -4.54 -9.44 -12.55
CA ILE A 39 -4.69 -8.35 -13.54
C ILE A 39 -3.64 -8.46 -14.66
N MET A 40 -2.37 -8.70 -14.34
CA MET A 40 -1.30 -8.83 -15.32
C MET A 40 -1.52 -10.00 -16.30
N PRO A 41 -1.92 -11.21 -15.87
CA PRO A 41 -2.30 -12.29 -16.79
C PRO A 41 -3.48 -11.95 -17.70
N LEU A 42 -4.46 -11.18 -17.22
CA LEU A 42 -5.57 -10.72 -18.06
C LEU A 42 -5.10 -9.69 -19.10
N ILE A 43 -4.28 -8.73 -18.69
CA ILE A 43 -3.69 -7.75 -19.62
C ILE A 43 -2.82 -8.46 -20.65
N SER A 44 -1.99 -9.41 -20.22
CA SER A 44 -1.12 -10.17 -21.13
C SER A 44 -1.94 -11.02 -22.10
N ALA A 45 -3.02 -11.68 -21.65
CA ALA A 45 -3.91 -12.43 -22.52
C ALA A 45 -4.57 -11.55 -23.60
N VAL A 46 -5.00 -10.33 -23.26
CA VAL A 46 -5.64 -9.40 -24.21
C VAL A 46 -4.63 -8.76 -25.16
N THR A 47 -3.41 -8.48 -24.70
CA THR A 47 -2.36 -7.86 -25.50
C THR A 47 -1.58 -8.86 -26.37
N GLY A 48 -1.91 -10.16 -26.31
CA GLY A 48 -1.28 -11.20 -27.13
C GLY A 48 0.01 -11.77 -26.53
N GLY A 49 0.11 -11.83 -25.20
CA GLY A 49 1.24 -12.38 -24.47
C GLY A 49 2.39 -11.38 -24.28
N VAL A 50 2.13 -10.07 -24.35
CA VAL A 50 3.15 -9.06 -24.13
C VAL A 50 3.50 -9.02 -22.64
N ASP A 51 4.57 -9.73 -22.28
CA ASP A 51 5.24 -9.55 -20.99
C ASP A 51 6.29 -8.43 -21.12
N PHE A 52 5.96 -7.26 -20.55
CA PHE A 52 6.89 -6.14 -20.50
C PHE A 52 8.10 -6.46 -19.62
N SER A 53 8.03 -7.38 -18.65
CA SER A 53 9.16 -7.75 -17.78
C SER A 53 10.37 -8.29 -18.56
N GLN A 54 10.13 -8.94 -19.71
CA GLN A 54 11.18 -9.47 -20.59
C GLN A 54 11.71 -8.45 -21.60
N LYS A 55 11.29 -7.18 -21.53
CA LYS A 55 11.81 -6.11 -22.38
C LYS A 55 13.02 -5.45 -21.72
N PHE A 56 14.19 -5.83 -22.18
CA PHE A 56 15.45 -5.28 -21.70
C PHE A 56 16.42 -5.05 -22.86
N VAL A 57 17.34 -4.13 -22.65
CA VAL A 57 18.48 -3.91 -23.53
C VAL A 57 19.73 -4.41 -22.82
N VAL A 58 20.47 -5.30 -23.46
CA VAL A 58 21.76 -5.77 -22.95
C VAL A 58 22.80 -4.68 -23.23
N LEU A 59 23.46 -4.21 -22.18
CA LEU A 59 24.50 -3.17 -22.26
C LEU A 59 25.90 -3.76 -22.00
N GLY A 60 25.97 -4.90 -21.32
CA GLY A 60 27.21 -5.61 -21.01
C GLY A 60 27.49 -6.78 -21.95
N THR A 61 28.65 -7.41 -21.78
CA THR A 61 29.00 -8.64 -22.48
C THR A 61 28.36 -9.84 -21.79
N ILE A 62 27.72 -10.70 -22.59
CA ILE A 62 27.23 -11.99 -22.12
C ILE A 62 28.45 -12.94 -22.06
N PRO A 63 28.75 -13.58 -20.91
CA PRO A 63 29.85 -14.53 -20.81
C PRO A 63 29.73 -15.64 -21.86
N ALA A 64 30.85 -15.99 -22.52
CA ALA A 64 30.84 -16.98 -23.61
C ALA A 64 30.39 -18.38 -23.15
N ASP A 65 30.57 -18.68 -21.86
CA ASP A 65 30.15 -19.95 -21.24
C ASP A 65 28.70 -19.93 -20.72
N TYR A 66 27.95 -18.85 -20.97
CA TYR A 66 26.58 -18.74 -20.51
C TYR A 66 25.65 -19.66 -21.32
N LYS A 67 25.18 -20.72 -20.66
CA LYS A 67 24.20 -21.69 -21.19
C LYS A 67 22.80 -21.53 -20.60
N GLY A 68 22.58 -20.46 -19.83
CA GLY A 68 21.29 -20.15 -19.25
C GLY A 68 20.30 -19.61 -20.27
N GLU A 69 19.06 -19.41 -19.85
CA GLU A 69 18.03 -18.83 -20.69
C GLU A 69 18.32 -17.35 -21.00
N MET A 70 18.02 -16.89 -22.20
CA MET A 70 18.17 -15.47 -22.59
C MET A 70 17.01 -14.61 -22.02
N THR A 71 16.72 -14.77 -20.74
CA THR A 71 15.68 -14.02 -20.01
C THR A 71 16.31 -12.93 -19.15
N TYR A 72 15.53 -11.88 -18.86
CA TYR A 72 15.99 -10.78 -18.03
C TYR A 72 16.48 -11.25 -16.66
N ALA A 73 15.75 -12.18 -16.04
CA ALA A 73 16.08 -12.71 -14.73
C ALA A 73 17.40 -13.50 -14.74
N ALA A 74 17.58 -14.38 -15.74
CA ALA A 74 18.72 -15.28 -15.81
C ALA A 74 20.02 -14.56 -16.24
N LEU A 75 19.92 -13.49 -17.04
CA LEU A 75 21.07 -12.65 -17.38
C LEU A 75 21.44 -11.72 -16.22
N LYS A 76 20.47 -11.32 -15.39
CA LYS A 76 20.70 -10.44 -14.23
C LYS A 76 21.46 -11.19 -13.14
N THR A 77 21.14 -12.46 -12.91
CA THR A 77 21.88 -13.33 -11.99
C THR A 77 23.28 -13.67 -12.50
N ALA A 78 23.49 -13.68 -13.82
CA ALA A 78 24.80 -13.85 -14.45
C ALA A 78 25.69 -12.59 -14.40
N GLY A 79 25.22 -11.50 -13.78
CA GLY A 79 25.98 -10.26 -13.65
C GLY A 79 26.08 -9.43 -14.94
N VAL A 80 25.28 -9.75 -15.96
CA VAL A 80 25.27 -8.98 -17.22
C VAL A 80 24.60 -7.63 -16.97
N ALA A 81 25.30 -6.54 -17.29
CA ALA A 81 24.73 -5.20 -17.22
C ALA A 81 23.60 -5.06 -18.25
N MET A 82 22.40 -4.76 -17.77
CA MET A 82 21.20 -4.63 -18.60
C MET A 82 20.34 -3.47 -18.15
N LEU A 83 19.64 -2.88 -19.11
CA LEU A 83 18.62 -1.87 -18.88
C LEU A 83 17.25 -2.50 -19.11
N GLY A 84 16.63 -2.97 -18.01
CA GLY A 84 15.29 -3.56 -17.99
C GLY A 84 14.19 -2.49 -17.93
N TRP A 85 14.05 -1.70 -19.00
CA TRP A 85 13.00 -0.67 -19.09
C TRP A 85 11.59 -1.26 -19.00
N GLY A 86 11.44 -2.50 -19.44
CA GLY A 86 10.22 -3.25 -19.35
C GLY A 86 9.74 -3.49 -17.93
N ALA A 87 10.63 -3.94 -17.03
CA ALA A 87 10.33 -4.10 -15.61
C ALA A 87 9.93 -2.77 -14.93
N PHE A 88 10.51 -1.65 -15.37
CA PHE A 88 10.15 -0.32 -14.89
C PHE A 88 8.73 0.08 -15.33
N ILE A 89 8.37 -0.15 -16.59
CA ILE A 89 7.01 0.10 -17.07
C ILE A 89 6.00 -0.79 -16.33
N THR A 90 6.33 -2.07 -16.14
CA THR A 90 5.49 -2.99 -15.33
C THR A 90 5.29 -2.44 -13.91
N ALA A 91 6.34 -1.92 -13.26
CA ALA A 91 6.23 -1.33 -11.94
C ALA A 91 5.31 -0.09 -11.92
N ILE A 92 5.36 0.76 -12.95
CA ILE A 92 4.45 1.91 -13.08
C ILE A 92 3.01 1.44 -13.26
N ILE A 93 2.76 0.47 -14.14
CA ILE A 93 1.44 -0.09 -14.36
C ILE A 93 0.88 -0.68 -13.06
N ASN A 94 1.69 -1.47 -12.35
CA ASN A 94 1.32 -2.05 -11.07
C ASN A 94 1.00 -0.98 -10.02
N PHE A 95 1.79 0.09 -9.95
CA PHE A 95 1.51 1.22 -9.05
C PHE A 95 0.19 1.92 -9.38
N LEU A 96 -0.11 2.16 -10.66
CA LEU A 96 -1.36 2.78 -11.08
C LEU A 96 -2.57 1.89 -10.78
N ILE A 97 -2.46 0.57 -11.00
CA ILE A 97 -3.49 -0.40 -10.66
C ILE A 97 -3.70 -0.44 -9.15
N LEU A 98 -2.63 -0.55 -8.36
CA LEU A 98 -2.66 -0.51 -6.89
C LEU A 98 -3.37 0.76 -6.40
N ALA A 99 -2.98 1.92 -6.90
CA ALA A 99 -3.59 3.20 -6.55
C ALA A 99 -5.10 3.22 -6.89
N PHE A 100 -5.48 2.69 -8.06
CA PHE A 100 -6.87 2.61 -8.48
C PHE A 100 -7.69 1.65 -7.60
N VAL A 101 -7.15 0.46 -7.28
CA VAL A 101 -7.81 -0.52 -6.40
C VAL A 101 -7.99 0.05 -5.00
N ILE A 102 -6.95 0.67 -4.43
CA ILE A 102 -7.04 1.35 -3.12
C ILE A 102 -8.11 2.44 -3.16
N PHE A 103 -8.13 3.26 -4.22
CA PHE A 103 -9.16 4.28 -4.40
C PHE A 103 -10.57 3.69 -4.40
N LEU A 104 -10.81 2.58 -5.10
CA LEU A 104 -12.12 1.91 -5.12
C LEU A 104 -12.52 1.40 -3.73
N ILE A 105 -11.58 0.79 -2.99
CA ILE A 105 -11.83 0.29 -1.64
C ILE A 105 -12.16 1.44 -0.70
N VAL A 106 -11.36 2.50 -0.69
CA VAL A 106 -11.58 3.69 0.14
C VAL A 106 -12.90 4.36 -0.23
N ARG A 107 -13.20 4.48 -1.52
CA ARG A 107 -14.48 5.01 -2.01
C ARG A 107 -15.67 4.18 -1.50
N GLN A 108 -15.57 2.85 -1.55
CA GLN A 108 -16.64 1.96 -1.10
C GLN A 108 -16.78 1.98 0.42
N ALA A 109 -15.66 2.00 1.15
CA ALA A 109 -15.63 2.15 2.60
C ALA A 109 -16.27 3.48 3.01
N ASN A 110 -15.88 4.60 2.38
CA ASN A 110 -16.48 5.91 2.62
C ASN A 110 -17.97 5.95 2.28
N LYS A 111 -18.42 5.21 1.26
CA LYS A 111 -19.85 5.10 0.92
C LYS A 111 -20.66 4.34 1.97
N VAL A 112 -20.07 3.33 2.61
CA VAL A 112 -20.75 2.50 3.65
C VAL A 112 -20.62 3.12 5.04
N LEU A 113 -19.49 3.77 5.32
CA LEU A 113 -19.21 4.50 6.57
C LEU A 113 -19.76 5.93 6.55
N ALA A 114 -20.20 6.43 5.40
CA ALA A 114 -21.06 7.61 5.30
C ALA A 114 -22.35 7.29 6.05
N LYS A 115 -22.32 7.54 7.36
CA LYS A 115 -23.48 7.58 8.22
C LYS A 115 -24.49 8.49 7.51
N PRO A 116 -25.76 8.06 7.34
CA PRO A 116 -26.82 9.02 7.00
C PRO A 116 -26.63 10.20 7.94
N GLU A 117 -26.65 11.43 7.42
CA GLU A 117 -26.73 12.61 8.27
C GLU A 117 -28.01 12.47 9.11
N GLU A 118 -27.90 11.81 10.26
CA GLU A 118 -28.72 12.15 11.40
C GLU A 118 -28.49 13.65 11.54
N PRO A 119 -29.56 14.49 11.45
CA PRO A 119 -29.41 15.92 11.64
C PRO A 119 -28.60 16.08 12.91
N ALA A 120 -27.40 16.64 12.77
CA ALA A 120 -26.42 16.68 13.84
C ALA A 120 -27.16 17.13 15.09
N ALA A 121 -27.35 16.21 16.05
CA ALA A 121 -27.91 16.58 17.33
C ALA A 121 -27.03 17.75 17.78
N PRO A 122 -27.62 18.94 18.05
CA PRO A 122 -26.87 20.17 18.23
C PRO A 122 -25.71 19.85 19.14
N ALA A 123 -24.49 20.07 18.63
CA ALA A 123 -23.28 19.79 19.39
C ALA A 123 -23.50 20.41 20.77
N GLY A 124 -23.53 19.58 21.81
CA GLY A 124 -23.69 20.07 23.17
C GLY A 124 -22.65 21.15 23.43
N PRO A 125 -22.92 22.10 24.35
CA PRO A 125 -22.05 23.23 24.59
C PRO A 125 -20.60 22.77 24.73
N THR A 126 -19.73 23.39 23.95
CA THR A 126 -18.30 23.13 23.94
C THR A 126 -17.72 23.32 25.34
N GLU A 127 -16.60 22.67 25.65
CA GLU A 127 -15.94 22.84 26.95
C GLU A 127 -15.66 24.32 27.28
N VAL A 128 -15.39 25.12 26.25
CA VAL A 128 -15.21 26.57 26.39
C VAL A 128 -16.49 27.28 26.82
N GLU A 129 -17.64 26.87 26.27
CA GLU A 129 -18.95 27.38 26.66
C GLU A 129 -19.32 26.93 28.08
N LEU A 130 -19.06 25.68 28.44
CA LEU A 130 -19.25 25.17 29.81
C LEU A 130 -18.38 25.91 30.82
N LEU A 131 -17.11 26.19 30.49
CA LEU A 131 -16.21 26.95 31.35
C LEU A 131 -16.64 28.43 31.48
N ALA A 132 -17.22 29.01 30.43
CA ALA A 132 -17.80 30.35 30.48
C ALA A 132 -19.04 30.39 31.38
N GLU A 133 -19.94 29.41 31.27
CA GLU A 133 -21.11 29.25 32.12
C GLU A 133 -20.72 29.07 33.60
N ILE A 134 -19.72 28.21 33.89
CA ILE A 134 -19.20 28.00 35.24
C ILE A 134 -18.60 29.30 35.82
N ARG A 135 -17.82 30.04 35.02
CA ARG A 135 -17.24 31.32 35.44
C ARG A 135 -18.33 32.33 35.82
N ASP A 136 -19.37 32.42 35.02
CA ASP A 136 -20.44 33.40 35.23
C ASP A 136 -21.38 32.98 36.37
N ALA A 137 -21.55 31.68 36.62
CA ALA A 137 -22.22 31.15 37.80
C ALA A 137 -21.46 31.43 39.11
N LEU A 138 -20.12 31.41 39.08
CA LEU A 138 -19.25 31.69 40.24
C LEU A 138 -19.12 33.18 40.59
N LYS A 139 -19.56 34.09 39.72
CA LYS A 139 -19.54 35.55 39.95
C LYS A 139 -20.77 36.06 40.71
N LYS A 140 -21.79 35.23 40.91
CA LYS A 140 -22.94 35.52 41.79
C LYS A 140 -22.62 35.11 43.22
#